data_AF-A0A381XAH9-F1
#
_entry.id   AF-A0A381XAH9-F1
#
_cell.length_a   1.000
_cell.length_b   1.000
_cell.length_c   1.000
_cell.angle_alpha   90.00
_cell.angle_beta   90.00
_cell.angle_gamma   90.00
#
_symmetry.space_group_name_H-M   'P 1'
#
loop_
_entity.id
_entity.type
_entity.pdbx_description
1 polymer ?
#
loop_
_entity_poly.entity_id
_entity_poly.type
_entity_poly.pdbx_seq_one_letter_code
_entity_poly.pdbx_strand_id
1 'polypeptide(L)'
;MTPKIVLTTTGIIMLLHGLLFFFGAEDMARMGVPDISEKALRMGIGLAEIVAIASVFLGIVLIFSRDIEISSAKKVLTGTGIGFLVLIAGVIKHMIDFQDFPEQAPPIPLLIIVVLLAVWSLYVALVKKDSSTTL
;
A
#
# COMPACT_ATOMS: atom_id res chain seq x y z
N MET A 1 4.57 7.10 -20.57
CA MET A 1 4.50 6.70 -19.14
C MET A 1 5.72 5.86 -18.77
N THR A 2 6.59 6.40 -17.95
CA THR A 2 7.88 5.81 -17.57
C THR A 2 7.79 5.16 -16.19
N PRO A 3 8.68 4.22 -15.84
CA PRO A 3 8.79 3.69 -14.48
C PRO A 3 8.89 4.80 -13.42
N LYS A 4 9.61 5.89 -13.73
CA LYS A 4 9.73 7.08 -12.89
C LYS A 4 8.38 7.65 -12.45
N ILE A 5 7.41 7.77 -13.36
CA ILE A 5 6.07 8.29 -13.03
C ILE A 5 5.37 7.36 -12.04
N VAL A 6 5.39 6.05 -12.30
CA VAL A 6 4.74 5.07 -11.43
C VAL A 6 5.38 5.06 -10.04
N LEU A 7 6.71 5.01 -9.96
CA LEU A 7 7.44 5.07 -8.70
C LEU A 7 7.14 6.34 -7.91
N THR A 8 7.08 7.49 -8.59
CA THR A 8 6.77 8.78 -7.95
C THR A 8 5.34 8.80 -7.43
N THR A 9 4.36 8.45 -8.26
CA THR A 9 2.94 8.49 -7.88
C THR A 9 2.64 7.48 -6.77
N THR A 10 3.09 6.23 -6.91
CA THR A 10 2.93 5.21 -5.86
C THR A 10 3.63 5.66 -4.59
N GLY A 11 4.83 6.22 -4.68
CA GLY A 11 5.54 6.73 -3.50
C GLY A 11 4.79 7.84 -2.77
N ILE A 12 4.24 8.83 -3.50
CA ILE A 12 3.41 9.90 -2.92
C ILE A 12 2.14 9.32 -2.28
N ILE A 13 1.47 8.38 -2.94
CA ILE A 13 0.28 7.73 -2.38
C ILE A 13 0.62 6.99 -1.09
N MET A 14 1.75 6.28 -1.03
CA MET A 14 2.20 5.56 0.17
C MET A 14 2.57 6.52 1.31
N LEU A 15 3.17 7.67 1.01
CA LEU A 15 3.42 8.73 2.00
C LEU A 15 2.09 9.28 2.57
N LEU A 16 1.15 9.62 1.70
CA LEU A 16 -0.17 10.11 2.12
C LEU A 16 -0.92 9.05 2.92
N HIS A 17 -0.88 7.80 2.48
CA HIS A 17 -1.46 6.67 3.19
C HIS A 17 -0.89 6.54 4.61
N GLY A 18 0.44 6.58 4.74
CA GLY A 18 1.10 6.53 6.05
C GLY A 18 0.72 7.71 6.95
N LEU A 19 0.71 8.94 6.43
CA LEU A 19 0.31 10.11 7.21
C LEU A 19 -1.15 10.04 7.69
N LEU A 20 -2.07 9.67 6.80
CA LEU A 20 -3.49 9.54 7.13
C LEU A 20 -3.72 8.43 8.17
N PHE A 21 -3.05 7.28 8.02
CA PHE A 21 -3.13 6.20 8.99
C PHE A 21 -2.56 6.58 10.36
N PHE A 22 -1.44 7.32 10.39
CA PHE A 22 -0.82 7.72 11.65
C PHE A 22 -1.74 8.63 12.46
N PHE A 23 -2.28 9.67 11.84
CA PHE A 23 -3.20 10.61 12.52
C PHE A 23 -4.60 10.04 12.75
N GLY A 24 -5.02 9.04 11.97
CA GLY A 24 -6.32 8.35 12.12
C GLY A 24 -6.26 7.08 12.96
N ALA A 25 -5.11 6.73 13.56
CA ALA A 25 -4.88 5.43 14.20
C ALA A 25 -5.87 5.14 15.34
N GLU A 26 -6.20 6.14 16.16
CA GLU A 26 -7.15 6.00 17.26
C GLU A 26 -8.58 5.75 16.75
N ASP A 27 -9.04 6.54 15.78
CA ASP A 27 -10.38 6.39 15.19
C ASP A 27 -10.53 5.00 14.56
N MET A 28 -9.49 4.52 13.87
CA MET A 28 -9.45 3.18 13.32
C MET A 28 -9.53 2.09 14.39
N ALA A 29 -8.78 2.24 15.49
CA ALA A 29 -8.79 1.26 16.57
C ALA A 29 -10.14 1.19 17.31
N ARG A 30 -10.85 2.32 17.42
CA ARG A 30 -12.18 2.40 18.05
C ARG A 30 -13.30 1.87 17.17
N MET A 31 -13.17 1.98 15.84
CA MET A 31 -14.22 1.59 14.90
C MET A 31 -14.60 0.10 14.99
N GLY A 32 -13.63 -0.77 15.25
CA GLY A 32 -13.86 -2.22 15.20
C GLY A 32 -14.35 -2.85 16.51
N VAL A 33 -14.25 -2.18 17.65
CA VAL A 33 -14.54 -2.80 18.96
C VAL A 33 -15.29 -1.82 19.87
N PRO A 34 -16.62 -1.95 19.98
CA PRO A 34 -17.40 -1.22 20.98
C PRO A 34 -16.85 -1.48 22.39
N ASP A 35 -16.80 -0.43 23.22
CA ASP A 35 -16.29 -0.49 24.61
C ASP A 35 -14.86 -1.04 24.77
N ILE A 36 -14.00 -0.81 23.76
CA ILE A 36 -12.59 -1.21 23.80
C ILE A 36 -11.90 -0.72 25.07
N SER A 37 -11.26 -1.64 25.80
CA SER A 37 -10.48 -1.27 26.99
C SER A 37 -9.31 -0.36 26.61
N GLU A 38 -8.94 0.56 27.50
CA GLU A 38 -7.80 1.48 27.30
C GLU A 38 -6.50 0.73 26.93
N LYS A 39 -6.25 -0.43 27.55
CA LYS A 39 -5.07 -1.24 27.26
C LYS A 39 -5.10 -1.82 25.84
N ALA A 40 -6.25 -2.31 25.40
CA ALA A 40 -6.42 -2.84 24.05
C ALA A 40 -6.37 -1.72 23.00
N LEU A 41 -6.96 -0.57 23.30
CA LEU A 41 -6.92 0.61 22.43
C LEU A 41 -5.49 1.05 22.16
N ARG A 42 -4.66 1.21 23.20
CA ARG A 42 -3.25 1.60 23.05
C ARG A 42 -2.44 0.60 22.21
N MET A 43 -2.72 -0.69 22.37
CA MET A 43 -2.10 -1.73 21.54
C MET A 43 -2.53 -1.59 20.07
N GLY A 44 -3.82 -1.35 19.82
CA GLY A 44 -4.36 -1.15 18.47
C GLY A 44 -3.77 0.08 17.78
N ILE A 45 -3.68 1.21 18.49
CA ILE A 45 -3.05 2.45 18.01
C ILE A 45 -1.59 2.17 17.64
N GLY A 46 -0.81 1.56 18.53
CA GLY A 46 0.61 1.28 18.26
C GLY A 46 0.80 0.37 17.03
N LEU A 47 -0.08 -0.60 16.81
CA LEU A 47 -0.03 -1.43 15.60
C LEU A 47 -0.35 -0.63 14.33
N ALA A 48 -1.39 0.22 14.37
CA ALA A 48 -1.75 1.09 13.25
C ALA A 48 -0.62 2.09 12.90
N GLU A 49 0.04 2.66 13.92
CA GLU A 49 1.21 3.53 13.74
C GLU A 49 2.39 2.80 13.10
N ILE A 50 2.65 1.53 13.45
CA ILE A 50 3.68 0.73 12.78
C ILE A 50 3.35 0.54 11.29
N VAL A 51 2.10 0.23 10.95
CA VAL A 51 1.65 0.11 9.56
C VAL A 51 1.78 1.45 8.81
N ALA A 52 1.48 2.55 9.49
CA ALA A 52 1.67 3.90 8.97
C ALA A 52 3.15 4.17 8.64
N ILE A 53 4.05 3.88 9.58
CA ILE A 53 5.49 4.07 9.41
C ILE A 53 6.03 3.17 8.29
N ALA A 54 5.59 1.92 8.19
CA ALA A 54 5.95 1.02 7.10
C ALA A 54 5.50 1.56 5.73
N SER A 55 4.33 2.18 5.67
CA SER A 55 3.82 2.85 4.47
C SER A 55 4.69 4.06 4.08
N VAL A 56 5.05 4.90 5.05
CA VAL A 56 5.97 6.03 4.83
C VAL A 56 7.34 5.54 4.34
N PHE A 57 7.90 4.52 4.98
CA PHE A 57 9.16 3.89 4.58
C PHE A 57 9.12 3.44 3.12
N LEU A 58 8.07 2.69 2.72
CA LEU A 58 7.90 2.27 1.33
C LEU A 58 7.80 3.48 0.40
N GLY A 59 7.01 4.50 0.77
CA GLY A 59 6.87 5.73 0.01
C GLY A 59 8.21 6.43 -0.28
N ILE A 60 9.06 6.57 0.74
CA ILE A 60 10.41 7.14 0.62
C ILE A 60 11.26 6.28 -0.33
N VAL A 61 11.31 4.96 -0.10
CA VAL A 61 12.11 4.05 -0.95
C VAL A 61 11.71 4.15 -2.42
N LEU A 62 10.41 4.20 -2.72
CA LEU A 62 9.91 4.32 -4.10
C LEU A 62 10.26 5.67 -4.73
N ILE A 63 10.11 6.78 -3.99
CA ILE A 63 10.49 8.12 -4.44
C ILE A 63 11.97 8.17 -4.78
N PHE A 64 12.84 7.65 -3.92
CA PHE A 64 14.28 7.66 -4.16
C PHE A 64 14.72 6.65 -5.24
N SER A 65 13.90 5.65 -5.54
CA SER A 65 14.14 4.71 -6.64
C SER A 65 13.74 5.26 -8.01
N ARG A 66 13.06 6.42 -8.09
CA ARG A 66 12.47 6.92 -9.35
C ARG A 66 13.47 7.35 -10.43
N ASP A 67 14.71 7.66 -10.02
CA ASP A 67 15.76 8.26 -10.86
C ASP A 67 16.89 7.26 -11.19
N ILE A 68 16.64 5.95 -11.04
CA ILE A 68 17.57 4.88 -11.44
C ILE A 68 17.37 4.46 -12.90
N GLU A 69 18.28 3.64 -13.43
CA GLU A 69 18.16 3.07 -14.78
C GLU A 69 16.83 2.34 -14.99
N ILE A 70 16.27 2.44 -16.21
CA ILE A 70 14.94 1.90 -16.55
C ILE A 70 14.82 0.41 -16.20
N SER A 71 15.85 -0.39 -16.51
CA SER A 71 15.89 -1.83 -16.21
C SER A 71 15.78 -2.11 -14.70
N SER A 72 16.50 -1.34 -13.89
CA SER A 72 16.48 -1.42 -12.42
C SER A 72 15.15 -0.90 -11.86
N ALA A 73 14.61 0.19 -12.40
CA ALA A 73 13.31 0.74 -12.00
C ALA A 73 12.17 -0.26 -12.25
N LYS A 74 12.23 -1.01 -13.37
CA LYS A 74 11.26 -2.09 -13.66
C LYS A 74 11.38 -3.24 -12.65
N LYS A 75 12.58 -3.60 -12.19
CA LYS A 75 12.76 -4.61 -11.13
C LYS A 75 12.13 -4.15 -9.80
N VAL A 76 12.35 -2.89 -9.42
CA VAL A 76 11.71 -2.30 -8.23
C VAL A 76 10.19 -2.38 -8.37
N LEU A 77 9.63 -1.94 -9.50
CA LEU A 77 8.18 -2.01 -9.76
C LEU A 77 7.63 -3.44 -9.76
N THR A 78 8.36 -4.42 -10.28
CA THR A 78 7.96 -5.84 -10.18
C THR A 78 7.88 -6.27 -8.72
N GLY A 79 8.91 -5.98 -7.91
CA GLY A 79 8.91 -6.29 -6.49
C GLY A 79 7.78 -5.60 -5.73
N THR A 80 7.55 -4.32 -5.99
CA THR A 80 6.43 -3.54 -5.43
C THR A 80 5.08 -4.12 -5.83
N GLY A 81 4.89 -4.46 -7.10
CA GLY A 81 3.66 -5.07 -7.60
C GLY A 81 3.36 -6.41 -6.96
N ILE A 82 4.36 -7.30 -6.83
CA ILE A 82 4.23 -8.58 -6.12
C ILE A 82 3.91 -8.35 -4.64
N GLY A 83 4.58 -7.40 -3.99
CA GLY A 83 4.28 -7.02 -2.61
C GLY A 83 2.83 -6.56 -2.42
N PHE A 84 2.30 -5.77 -3.36
CA PHE A 84 0.88 -5.39 -3.33
C PHE A 84 -0.05 -6.58 -3.56
N LEU A 85 0.29 -7.55 -4.40
CA LEU A 85 -0.51 -8.78 -4.53
C LEU A 85 -0.56 -9.58 -3.21
N VAL A 86 0.54 -9.66 -2.48
CA VAL A 86 0.56 -10.29 -1.15
C VAL A 86 -0.32 -9.52 -0.17
N LEU A 87 -0.26 -8.19 -0.19
CA LEU A 87 -1.11 -7.34 0.64
C LEU A 87 -2.60 -7.53 0.30
N ILE A 88 -2.95 -7.57 -0.99
CA ILE A 88 -4.32 -7.83 -1.47
C ILE A 88 -4.81 -9.19 -0.96
N ALA A 89 -3.99 -10.24 -1.04
CA ALA A 89 -4.37 -11.56 -0.51
C ALA A 89 -4.65 -11.51 1.00
N GLY A 90 -3.82 -10.80 1.77
CA GLY A 90 -4.04 -10.58 3.20
C GLY A 90 -5.32 -9.80 3.50
N VAL A 91 -5.61 -8.74 2.74
CA VAL A 91 -6.84 -7.96 2.87
C VAL A 91 -8.07 -8.82 2.57
N ILE A 92 -8.05 -9.59 1.48
CA ILE A 92 -9.14 -10.50 1.11
C ILE A 92 -9.37 -11.53 2.21
N LYS A 93 -8.31 -12.12 2.76
CA LYS A 93 -8.42 -13.02 3.92
C LYS A 93 -9.17 -12.35 5.06
N HIS A 94 -8.77 -11.15 5.46
CA HIS A 94 -9.43 -10.43 6.55
C HIS A 94 -10.88 -10.03 6.22
N MET A 95 -11.20 -9.70 4.96
CA MET A 95 -12.59 -9.47 4.55
C MET A 95 -13.45 -10.73 4.71
N ILE A 96 -12.89 -11.92 4.49
CA ILE A 96 -13.59 -13.20 4.70
C ILE A 96 -13.72 -13.49 6.20
N ASP A 97 -12.64 -13.31 6.97
CA ASP A 97 -12.63 -13.55 8.42
C ASP A 97 -13.63 -12.65 9.15
N PHE A 98 -13.81 -11.41 8.69
CA PHE A 98 -14.73 -10.42 9.28
C PHE A 98 -16.07 -10.29 8.52
N GLN A 99 -16.47 -11.28 7.73
CA GLN A 99 -17.72 -11.19 6.95
C GLN A 99 -18.97 -11.01 7.83
N ASP A 100 -18.97 -11.54 9.05
CA ASP A 100 -20.05 -11.41 10.03
C ASP A 100 -19.95 -10.12 10.87
N PHE A 101 -18.80 -9.42 10.79
CA PHE A 101 -18.49 -8.18 11.51
C PHE A 101 -17.94 -7.13 10.52
N PRO A 102 -18.76 -6.66 9.55
CA PRO A 102 -18.30 -5.85 8.43
C PRO A 102 -17.64 -4.53 8.86
N GLU A 103 -17.96 -4.01 10.04
CA GLU A 103 -17.32 -2.85 10.66
C GLU A 103 -15.86 -3.09 11.05
N GLN A 104 -15.43 -4.34 11.21
CA GLN A 104 -14.04 -4.75 11.48
C GLN A 104 -13.28 -5.09 10.20
N ALA A 105 -13.99 -5.26 9.08
CA ALA A 105 -13.36 -5.58 7.81
C ALA A 105 -12.53 -4.40 7.29
N PRO A 106 -11.41 -4.65 6.59
CA PRO A 106 -10.66 -3.59 5.93
C PRO A 106 -11.55 -2.77 4.96
N PRO A 107 -11.36 -1.44 4.87
CA PRO A 107 -12.21 -0.60 4.03
C PRO A 107 -12.03 -0.92 2.55
N ILE A 108 -13.14 -1.20 1.85
CA ILE A 108 -13.16 -1.54 0.41
C ILE A 108 -12.43 -0.50 -0.47
N PRO A 109 -12.57 0.84 -0.25
CA PRO A 109 -11.84 1.82 -1.03
C PRO A 109 -10.32 1.63 -1.00
N LEU A 110 -9.75 1.18 0.14
CA LEU A 110 -8.31 0.89 0.25
C LEU A 110 -7.92 -0.28 -0.64
N LEU A 111 -8.71 -1.35 -0.66
CA LEU A 111 -8.47 -2.52 -1.53
C LEU A 111 -8.45 -2.10 -3.00
N ILE A 112 -9.39 -1.26 -3.44
CA ILE A 112 -9.44 -0.76 -4.83
C ILE A 112 -8.14 -0.03 -5.17
N ILE A 113 -7.67 0.86 -4.29
CA ILE A 113 -6.42 1.61 -4.50
C ILE A 113 -5.24 0.65 -4.63
N VAL A 114 -5.08 -0.31 -3.73
CA VAL A 114 -3.96 -1.25 -3.76
C VAL A 114 -3.99 -2.12 -5.02
N VAL A 115 -5.17 -2.59 -5.45
CA VAL A 115 -5.33 -3.34 -6.70
C VAL A 115 -4.90 -2.50 -7.90
N LEU A 116 -5.33 -1.24 -7.98
CA LEU A 116 -4.93 -0.34 -9.06
C LEU A 116 -3.41 -0.10 -9.07
N LEU A 117 -2.79 0.08 -7.90
CA LEU A 117 -1.34 0.24 -7.79
C LEU A 117 -0.58 -1.03 -8.18
N ALA A 118 -1.08 -2.22 -7.83
CA ALA A 118 -0.50 -3.50 -8.21
C ALA A 118 -0.52 -3.69 -9.73
N VAL A 119 -1.71 -3.51 -10.33
CA VAL A 119 -1.91 -3.62 -11.79
C VAL A 119 -1.01 -2.61 -12.51
N TRP A 120 -0.97 -1.37 -12.04
CA TRP A 120 -0.18 -0.32 -12.70
C TRP A 120 1.32 -0.59 -12.63
N SER A 121 1.80 -1.04 -11.47
CA SER A 121 3.22 -1.39 -11.27
C SER A 121 3.63 -2.55 -12.16
N LEU A 122 2.85 -3.64 -12.18
CA LEU A 122 3.15 -4.84 -12.98
C LEU A 122 3.00 -4.58 -14.47
N TYR A 123 2.01 -3.80 -14.91
CA TYR A 123 1.84 -3.44 -16.31
C TYR A 123 3.06 -2.67 -16.85
N VAL A 124 3.52 -1.64 -16.11
CA VAL A 124 4.68 -0.86 -16.54
C VAL A 124 5.97 -1.66 -16.43
N ALA A 125 6.09 -2.55 -15.45
CA ALA A 125 7.29 -3.38 -15.28
C ALA A 125 7.41 -4.50 -16.33
N LEU A 126 6.31 -5.18 -16.67
CA LEU A 126 6.36 -6.44 -17.42
C LEU A 126 5.83 -6.35 -18.85
N VAL A 127 4.83 -5.50 -19.10
CA VAL A 127 4.11 -5.46 -20.39
C VAL A 127 4.61 -4.32 -21.26
N LYS A 128 4.90 -3.17 -20.64
CA LYS A 128 5.32 -1.99 -21.38
C LYS A 128 6.72 -2.16 -21.96
N LYS A 129 6.82 -2.07 -23.29
CA LYS A 129 8.10 -2.00 -24.02
C LYS A 129 8.76 -0.63 -23.85
N ASP A 130 10.08 -0.64 -23.74
CA ASP A 130 10.87 0.59 -23.64
C ASP A 130 11.08 1.16 -25.05
N SER A 131 10.88 2.46 -25.23
CA SER A 131 10.94 3.12 -26.55
C SER A 131 12.32 3.05 -27.23
N SER A 132 13.34 2.50 -26.56
CA SER A 132 14.69 2.28 -27.07
C SER A 132 14.88 0.93 -27.76
N THR A 133 13.88 0.03 -27.75
CA THR A 133 13.98 -1.30 -28.40
C THR A 133 13.35 -1.34 -29.79
N THR A 134 12.97 -0.18 -30.35
CA THR A 134 12.45 -0.01 -31.70
C THR A 134 13.36 0.92 -32.49
N LEU A 135 14.58 0.46 -32.78
CA LEU A 135 15.46 0.97 -33.82
C LEU A 135 16.12 -0.23 -34.50
#